data_AF-A0A5B1CJ66-F1
#
_entry.id   AF-A0A5B1CJ66-F1
#
_cell.length_a   1.000
_cell.length_b   1.000
_cell.length_c   1.000
_cell.angle_alpha   90.00
_cell.angle_beta   90.00
_cell.angle_gamma   90.00
#
_symmetry.space_group_name_H-M   'P 1'
#
loop_
_entity.id
_entity.type
_entity.pdbx_description
1 polymer ?
#
loop_
_entity_poly.entity_id
_entity_poly.type
_entity_poly.pdbx_seq_one_letter_code
_entity_poly.pdbx_strand_id
1 'polypeptide(L)' 'MSRSLEHLLTLANQGRNAGSSGAEKQARAIVTVIVNNAVGLDGLASAGISELIDIVQKSPMEGRDTVKRIAAV' A
#
# COMPACT_ATOMS: atom_id res chain seq x y z
N MET A 1 -9.11 0.10 13.06
CA MET A 1 -8.17 0.18 11.91
C MET A 1 -6.86 0.75 12.44
N SER A 2 -5.68 0.35 11.93
CA SER A 2 -4.39 0.84 12.46
C SER A 2 -4.07 2.25 11.93
N ARG A 3 -3.33 3.04 12.70
CA ARG A 3 -2.90 4.40 12.32
C ARG A 3 -2.07 4.42 11.03
N SER A 4 -1.25 3.39 10.79
CA SER A 4 -0.47 3.23 9.56
C SER A 4 -1.36 3.01 8.33
N LEU A 5 -2.41 2.20 8.46
CA LEU A 5 -3.34 1.92 7.36
C LEU A 5 -4.18 3.16 7.02
N GLU A 6 -4.65 3.89 8.02
CA GLU A 6 -5.35 5.17 7.82
C GLU A 6 -4.46 6.21 7.12
N HIS A 7 -3.18 6.28 7.50
CA HIS A 7 -2.22 7.17 6.85
C HIS A 7 -1.96 6.77 5.39
N LEU A 8 -1.77 5.48 5.10
CA LEU A 8 -1.63 5.02 3.71
C LEU A 8 -2.87 5.36 2.88
N LEU A 9 -4.08 5.08 3.38
CA LEU A 9 -5.31 5.36 2.65
C LEU A 9 -5.48 6.86 2.38
N THR A 10 -5.04 7.71 3.30
CA THR A 10 -5.02 9.16 3.11
C THR A 10 -4.08 9.56 1.96
N LEU A 11 -2.83 9.08 1.98
CA LEU A 11 -1.85 9.34 0.91
C LEU A 11 -2.31 8.77 -0.44
N ALA A 12 -2.89 7.57 -0.44
CA ALA A 12 -3.40 6.91 -1.64
C ALA A 12 -4.56 7.68 -2.26
N ASN A 13 -5.44 8.29 -1.45
CA ASN A 13 -6.51 9.14 -1.96
C ASN A 13 -5.97 10.43 -2.59
N GLN A 14 -4.97 11.06 -1.98
CA GLN A 14 -4.28 12.23 -2.52
C GLN A 14 -3.54 11.90 -3.84
N GLY A 15 -3.00 10.69 -3.96
CA GLY A 15 -2.32 10.16 -5.15
C GLY A 15 -3.14 10.08 -6.43
N ARG A 16 -4.46 10.35 -6.39
CA ARG A 16 -5.32 10.43 -7.59
C ARG A 16 -5.14 11.74 -8.36
N ASN A 17 -4.62 12.78 -7.72
CA ASN A 17 -4.60 14.13 -8.27
C ASN A 17 -3.38 14.36 -9.18
N ALA A 18 -3.53 15.19 -10.21
CA ALA A 18 -2.50 15.46 -11.21
C ALA A 18 -1.22 16.16 -10.67
N GLY A 19 -1.25 16.65 -9.43
CA GLY A 19 -0.09 17.26 -8.74
C GLY A 19 0.45 16.45 -7.56
N SER A 20 0.02 15.19 -7.41
CA SER A 20 0.40 14.37 -6.26
C SER A 20 1.89 14.07 -6.18
N SER A 21 2.40 13.99 -4.95
CA SER A 21 3.79 13.68 -4.68
C SER A 21 4.15 12.24 -5.08
N GLY A 22 5.44 11.95 -5.23
CA GLY A 22 5.90 10.58 -5.56
C GLY A 22 5.43 9.55 -4.52
N ALA A 23 5.41 9.92 -3.24
CA ALA A 23 4.95 9.07 -2.15
C ALA A 23 3.44 8.79 -2.23
N GLU A 24 2.63 9.80 -2.54
CA GLU A 24 1.17 9.65 -2.72
C GLU A 24 0.83 8.74 -3.92
N LYS A 25 1.54 8.91 -5.05
CA LYS A 25 1.38 8.05 -6.23
C LYS A 25 1.76 6.60 -5.92
N GLN A 26 2.82 6.40 -5.15
CA GLN A 26 3.26 5.07 -4.73
C GLN A 26 2.26 4.43 -3.75
N ALA A 27 1.76 5.17 -2.77
CA ALA A 27 0.70 4.72 -1.86
C ALA A 27 -0.56 4.30 -2.64
N ARG A 28 -0.95 5.09 -3.65
CA ARG A 28 -2.08 4.77 -4.54
C ARG A 28 -1.86 3.46 -5.31
N ALA A 29 -0.67 3.26 -5.86
CA ALA A 29 -0.35 2.02 -6.57
C ALA A 29 -0.46 0.79 -5.66
N ILE A 30 0.07 0.89 -4.44
CA ILE A 30 0.01 -0.19 -3.43
C ILE A 30 -1.45 -0.52 -3.08
N VAL A 31 -2.26 0.48 -2.73
CA VAL A 31 -3.69 0.26 -2.41
C VAL A 31 -4.43 -0.34 -3.61
N THR A 32 -4.13 0.11 -4.83
CA THR A 32 -4.80 -0.40 -6.04
C THR A 32 -4.48 -1.87 -6.26
N VAL A 33 -3.22 -2.28 -6.11
CA VAL A 33 -2.81 -3.70 -6.19
C VAL A 33 -3.52 -4.53 -5.12
N ILE A 34 -3.56 -4.03 -3.89
CA ILE A 34 -4.24 -4.73 -2.78
C ILE A 34 -5.73 -4.91 -3.09
N VAL A 35 -6.45 -3.85 -3.44
CA VAL A 35 -7.89 -3.91 -3.72
C VAL A 35 -8.20 -4.83 -4.90
N ASN A 36 -7.35 -4.82 -5.93
CA ASN A 36 -7.56 -5.64 -7.12
C ASN A 36 -7.26 -7.13 -6.89
N ASN A 37 -6.45 -7.48 -5.90
CA ASN A 37 -6.01 -8.86 -5.65
C ASN A 37 -6.54 -9.46 -4.34
N ALA A 38 -7.04 -8.64 -3.41
CA ALA A 38 -7.61 -9.10 -2.16
C ALA A 38 -9.11 -9.38 -2.33
N VAL A 39 -9.44 -10.62 -2.71
CA VAL A 39 -10.83 -11.12 -2.65
C VAL A 39 -11.19 -11.38 -1.19
N GLY A 40 -12.10 -10.57 -0.63
CA GLY A 40 -12.60 -10.76 0.74
C GLY A 40 -11.55 -10.45 1.80
N LEU A 41 -11.30 -9.17 2.06
CA LEU A 41 -10.40 -8.71 3.12
C LEU A 41 -10.97 -9.10 4.50
N ASP A 42 -10.50 -10.23 5.03
CA ASP A 42 -10.70 -10.60 6.41
C ASP A 42 -9.72 -9.87 7.35
N GLY A 43 -9.83 -10.14 8.66
CA GLY A 43 -8.98 -9.52 9.67
C GLY A 43 -7.48 -9.84 9.54
N LEU A 44 -7.13 -11.01 8.99
CA LEU A 44 -5.74 -11.43 8.79
C LEU A 44 -5.13 -10.74 7.57
N ALA A 45 -5.87 -10.63 6.48
CA ALA A 45 -5.45 -9.88 5.30
C ALA A 45 -5.18 -8.40 5.65
N SER A 46 -6.02 -7.82 6.51
CA SER A 46 -5.85 -6.44 7.00
C SER A 46 -4.56 -6.25 7.82
N ALA A 47 -4.17 -7.24 8.64
CA ALA A 47 -2.94 -7.21 9.41
C ALA A 47 -1.69 -7.32 8.51
N GLY A 48 -1.70 -8.27 7.56
CA GLY A 48 -0.61 -8.43 6.59
C GLY A 48 -0.41 -7.20 5.70
N ILE A 49 -1.51 -6.54 5.30
CA ILE A 49 -1.44 -5.26 4.59
C ILE A 49 -0.79 -4.18 5.45
N SER A 50 -1.18 -4.06 6.73
CA SER A 50 -0.60 -3.06 7.63
C SER A 50 0.91 -3.28 7.82
N GLU A 51 1.36 -4.53 7.87
CA GLU A 51 2.78 -4.88 8.00
C GLU A 51 3.57 -4.59 6.71
N LEU A 52 2.99 -4.88 5.54
CA LEU A 52 3.55 -4.52 4.24
C LEU A 52 3.74 -3.00 4.09
N ILE A 53 2.77 -2.23 4.59
CA ILE A 53 2.81 -0.75 4.59
C ILE A 53 3.94 -0.24 5.46
N ASP A 54 4.09 -0.79 6.67
CA ASP A 54 5.16 -0.43 7.58
C ASP A 54 6.55 -0.71 6.97
N ILE A 55 6.70 -1.82 6.24
CA ILE A 55 7.95 -2.14 5.51
C ILE A 55 8.23 -1.10 4.42
N VAL A 56 7.22 -0.75 3.61
CA VAL A 56 7.37 0.26 2.55
C VAL A 56 7.74 1.63 3.12
N GLN A 57 7.14 2.03 4.25
CA GLN A 57 7.45 3.31 4.89
C GLN A 57 8.86 3.36 5.49
N LYS A 58 9.32 2.25 6.09
CA LYS A 58 10.64 2.15 6.71
C LYS A 58 11.78 1.99 5.69
N SER A 59 11.52 1.37 4.54
CA SER A 59 12.50 1.21 3.46
C SER A 59 11.83 1.22 2.08
N PRO A 60 11.71 2.40 1.45
CA PRO A 60 10.99 2.58 0.19
C PRO A 60 11.50 1.72 -0.97
N MET A 61 12.80 1.40 -0.99
CA MET A 61 13.42 0.56 -2.01
C MET A 61 13.09 -0.93 -1.80
N GLU A 62 13.29 -1.45 -0.58
CA GLU A 62 12.98 -2.86 -0.26
C GLU A 62 11.49 -3.16 -0.32
N GLY A 63 10.64 -2.20 0.10
CA GLY A 63 9.19 -2.32 -0.04
C GLY A 63 8.74 -2.42 -1.50
N ARG A 64 9.40 -1.68 -2.41
CA ARG A 64 9.14 -1.77 -3.86
C ARG A 64 9.48 -3.15 -4.42
N ASP A 65 10.63 -3.69 -4.04
CA ASP A 65 11.08 -5.00 -4.52
C ASP A 65 10.24 -6.14 -3.96
N THR A 66 9.75 -6.00 -2.72
CA THR A 66 8.84 -6.96 -2.08
C THR A 66 7.48 -6.98 -2.79
N VAL A 67 6.89 -5.80 -3.05
CA VAL A 67 5.64 -5.69 -3.82
C VAL A 67 5.78 -6.30 -5.22
N LYS A 68 6.91 -6.04 -5.90
CA LYS A 68 7.18 -6.64 -7.21
C LYS A 68 7.26 -8.17 -7.18
N ARG A 69 7.86 -8.77 -6.15
CA ARG A 69 7.94 -10.23 -6.03
C ARG A 69 6.57 -10.87 -5.77
N ILE A 70 5.74 -10.24 -4.94
CA ILE A 70 4.40 -10.76 -4.62
C ILE A 70 3.48 -10.66 -5.83
N ALA A 71 3.57 -9.58 -6.63
CA ALA A 71 2.73 -9.37 -7.81
C ALA A 71 3.16 -10.20 -9.05
N ALA A 72 4.28 -10.92 -8.98
CA ALA A 72 4.78 -11.76 -10.07
C ALA A 72 4.29 -13.23 -9.99
N VAL A 73 3.43 -13.52 -9.01
CA VAL A 73 2.75 -14.81 -8.79
C VAL A 73 1.30 -14.67 -9.22
#